data_AF-A0A3G1KXK7-F1
#
_entry.id   AF-A0A3G1KXK7-F1
#
_cell.length_a   1.000
_cell.length_b   1.000
_cell.length_c   1.000
_cell.angle_alpha   90.00
_cell.angle_beta   90.00
_cell.angle_gamma   90.00
#
_symmetry.space_group_name_H-M   'P 1'
#
loop_
_entity.id
_entity.type
_entity.pdbx_description
1 polymer ?
#
loop_
_entity_poly.entity_id
_entity_poly.type
_entity_poly.pdbx_seq_one_letter_code
_entity_poly.pdbx_strand_id
1 'polypeptide(L)'
;MGVNQTREAIAEVFEEVADALETGSFGKKIRVGLTILGSEHGPKELVEGAELAQRQNPDIEVVVIGGGAENQLEIVEAGDEKEAHAKMDEMLLKGTLDSAVTMHYNFPIGVSTVGRVVTPAKGREMFLATTTGTSATERVPAMMRNTIYGIAVAKACGKSCPTVGILNIDGARQAERALKKLQEGGYPLHLAESARADGGVVMRGNDLLMGVPDIMVHDSLTGNVLMKVFSAYTSGGSYESAGYGYGPGVSEDYDRIICIISRASGAPVIAGAIRFAADCARGKLPEKVKAEFALARKAGWDPIIKSLRSSAVPKKEEAEREAVAPPKKPVADAIPGVEVMQLEDAVSVLWRANIYAESGMGCTGPIVMVAPEDKEKALEILKQKEYL
;
A
#
# COMPACT_ATOMS: atom_id res chain seq x y z
N MET A 1 -17.14 -34.94 -14.80
CA MET A 1 -16.48 -33.63 -14.66
C MET A 1 -14.94 -33.70 -14.56
N GLY A 2 -14.31 -34.84 -14.23
CA GLY A 2 -12.84 -34.90 -14.05
C GLY A 2 -11.96 -34.98 -15.31
N VAL A 3 -12.49 -35.38 -16.47
CA VAL A 3 -11.67 -35.62 -17.68
C VAL A 3 -11.19 -34.31 -18.35
N ASN A 4 -11.91 -33.20 -18.17
CA ASN A 4 -11.56 -31.92 -18.80
C ASN A 4 -10.40 -31.21 -18.07
N GLN A 5 -10.42 -31.21 -16.73
CA GLN A 5 -9.36 -30.60 -15.92
C GLN A 5 -8.01 -31.28 -16.10
N THR A 6 -7.99 -32.61 -16.26
CA THR A 6 -6.73 -33.33 -16.53
C THR A 6 -6.19 -33.00 -17.91
N ARG A 7 -7.06 -32.74 -18.90
CA ARG A 7 -6.66 -32.38 -20.26
C ARG A 7 -6.11 -30.95 -20.33
N GLU A 8 -6.74 -30.01 -19.63
CA GLU A 8 -6.27 -28.63 -19.49
C GLU A 8 -4.93 -28.57 -18.76
N ALA A 9 -4.79 -29.28 -17.62
CA ALA A 9 -3.52 -29.33 -16.89
C ALA A 9 -2.39 -29.95 -17.70
N ILE A 10 -2.67 -30.98 -18.51
CA ILE A 10 -1.67 -31.56 -19.42
C ILE A 10 -1.31 -30.55 -20.52
N ALA A 11 -2.29 -29.85 -21.10
CA ALA A 11 -2.03 -28.83 -22.12
C ALA A 11 -1.14 -27.69 -21.57
N GLU A 12 -1.45 -27.19 -20.37
CA GLU A 12 -0.67 -26.14 -19.70
C GLU A 12 0.79 -26.58 -19.48
N VAL A 13 1.02 -27.81 -19.04
CA VAL A 13 2.38 -28.36 -18.87
C VAL A 13 3.11 -28.50 -20.20
N PHE A 14 2.44 -28.89 -21.28
CA PHE A 14 3.07 -28.99 -22.59
C PHE A 14 3.40 -27.61 -23.20
N GLU A 15 2.55 -26.60 -22.99
CA GLU A 15 2.85 -25.20 -23.34
C GLU A 15 4.04 -24.68 -22.54
N GLU A 16 4.10 -24.94 -21.23
CA GLU A 16 5.26 -24.56 -20.39
C GLU A 16 6.57 -25.19 -20.90
N VAL A 17 6.54 -26.45 -21.34
CA VAL A 17 7.72 -27.13 -21.89
C VAL A 17 8.11 -26.57 -23.26
N ALA A 18 7.14 -26.21 -24.11
CA ALA A 18 7.40 -25.59 -25.40
C ALA A 18 8.04 -24.21 -25.24
N ASP A 19 7.48 -23.37 -24.38
CA ASP A 19 8.03 -22.05 -24.04
C ASP A 19 9.43 -22.16 -23.43
N ALA A 20 9.68 -23.17 -22.60
CA ALA A 20 10.98 -23.40 -22.01
C ALA A 20 12.04 -23.82 -23.05
N LEU A 21 11.65 -24.56 -24.09
CA LEU A 21 12.53 -24.94 -25.19
C LEU A 21 12.83 -23.76 -26.12
N GLU A 22 11.87 -22.85 -26.34
CA GLU A 22 12.05 -21.67 -27.18
C GLU A 22 12.82 -20.54 -26.49
N THR A 23 12.53 -20.30 -25.21
CA THR A 23 13.06 -19.14 -24.47
C THR A 23 14.23 -19.49 -23.54
N GLY A 24 14.46 -20.77 -23.26
CA GLY A 24 15.46 -21.24 -22.30
C GLY A 24 15.08 -21.00 -20.83
N SER A 25 13.86 -20.54 -20.55
CA SER A 25 13.36 -20.28 -19.20
C SER A 25 12.30 -21.31 -18.80
N PHE A 26 12.53 -22.03 -17.69
CA PHE A 26 11.57 -23.01 -17.15
C PHE A 26 10.58 -22.36 -16.18
N GLY A 27 9.28 -22.62 -16.37
CA GLY A 27 8.20 -22.26 -15.45
C GLY A 27 7.29 -21.14 -15.95
N LYS A 28 6.02 -21.17 -15.51
CA LYS A 28 5.01 -20.15 -15.82
C LYS A 28 5.50 -18.75 -15.44
N LYS A 29 5.49 -17.83 -16.40
CA LYS A 29 5.82 -16.42 -16.18
C LYS A 29 4.79 -15.78 -15.24
N ILE A 30 5.26 -14.87 -14.39
CA ILE A 30 4.35 -14.08 -13.57
C ILE A 30 3.75 -12.98 -14.44
N ARG A 31 2.41 -12.98 -14.56
CA ARG A 31 1.66 -12.01 -15.35
C ARG A 31 1.32 -10.79 -14.52
N VAL A 32 1.85 -9.62 -14.91
CA VAL A 32 1.66 -8.35 -14.21
C VAL A 32 0.92 -7.36 -15.09
N GLY A 33 -0.27 -6.94 -14.67
CA GLY A 33 -1.03 -5.90 -15.36
C GLY A 33 -0.47 -4.50 -15.05
N LEU A 34 -0.40 -3.62 -16.04
CA LEU A 34 -0.09 -2.20 -15.85
C LEU A 34 -1.18 -1.34 -16.49
N THR A 35 -1.90 -0.56 -15.68
CA THR A 35 -2.79 0.47 -16.23
C THR A 35 -2.00 1.69 -16.68
N ILE A 36 -2.24 2.20 -17.89
CA ILE A 36 -1.40 3.27 -18.49
C ILE A 36 -2.07 4.65 -18.61
N LEU A 37 -3.30 4.80 -18.12
CA LEU A 37 -4.07 6.04 -18.17
C LEU A 37 -3.98 6.81 -16.84
N GLY A 38 -3.90 8.14 -16.89
CA GLY A 38 -3.89 9.03 -15.71
C GLY A 38 -2.51 9.58 -15.30
N SER A 39 -1.44 9.24 -16.04
CA SER A 39 -0.06 9.68 -15.75
C SER A 39 0.17 11.14 -16.12
N GLU A 40 0.97 11.86 -15.32
CA GLU A 40 1.42 13.22 -15.63
C GLU A 40 2.47 13.24 -16.75
N HIS A 41 3.12 12.11 -17.02
CA HIS A 41 4.11 11.93 -18.10
C HIS A 41 3.50 11.27 -19.36
N GLY A 42 2.20 10.97 -19.33
CA GLY A 42 1.47 10.32 -20.42
C GLY A 42 1.71 8.81 -20.54
N PRO A 43 0.92 8.12 -21.37
CA PRO A 43 0.93 6.65 -21.48
C PRO A 43 2.25 6.08 -22.02
N LYS A 44 3.01 6.88 -22.79
CA LYS A 44 4.29 6.46 -23.36
C LYS A 44 5.33 6.14 -22.27
N GLU A 45 5.40 6.96 -21.22
CA GLU A 45 6.33 6.72 -20.10
C GLU A 45 6.02 5.38 -19.39
N LEU A 46 4.73 5.04 -19.28
CA LEU A 46 4.25 3.81 -18.65
C LEU A 46 4.63 2.59 -19.48
N VAL A 47 4.46 2.69 -20.80
CA VAL A 47 4.93 1.68 -21.76
C VAL A 47 6.44 1.51 -21.69
N GLU A 48 7.22 2.59 -21.67
CA GLU A 48 8.68 2.52 -21.57
C GLU A 48 9.12 1.81 -20.29
N GLY A 49 8.43 2.07 -19.17
CA GLY A 49 8.63 1.35 -17.91
C GLY A 49 8.25 -0.14 -17.99
N ALA A 50 7.16 -0.47 -18.67
CA ALA A 50 6.71 -1.85 -18.88
C ALA A 50 7.70 -2.67 -19.73
N GLU A 51 8.15 -2.11 -20.85
CA GLU A 51 9.15 -2.73 -21.73
C GLU A 51 10.49 -2.88 -21.03
N LEU A 52 10.90 -1.87 -20.24
CA LEU A 52 12.09 -1.94 -19.40
C LEU A 52 11.99 -3.10 -18.39
N ALA A 53 10.85 -3.25 -17.72
CA ALA A 53 10.62 -4.32 -16.75
C ALA A 53 10.74 -5.71 -17.38
N GLN A 54 10.05 -5.92 -18.51
CA GLN A 54 10.06 -7.22 -19.21
C GLN A 54 11.44 -7.56 -19.76
N ARG A 55 12.17 -6.56 -20.30
CA ARG A 55 13.55 -6.76 -20.77
C ARG A 55 14.52 -7.13 -19.63
N GLN A 56 14.33 -6.55 -18.45
CA GLN A 56 15.17 -6.83 -17.27
C GLN A 56 14.80 -8.15 -16.57
N ASN A 57 13.57 -8.63 -16.76
CA ASN A 57 13.01 -9.76 -16.03
C ASN A 57 12.31 -10.72 -16.99
N PRO A 58 13.04 -11.67 -17.62
CA PRO A 58 12.49 -12.61 -18.59
C PRO A 58 11.39 -13.54 -18.04
N ASP A 59 11.31 -13.66 -16.71
CA ASP A 59 10.32 -14.43 -15.97
C ASP A 59 9.01 -13.67 -15.69
N ILE A 60 8.91 -12.42 -16.15
CA ILE A 60 7.73 -11.57 -16.02
C ILE A 60 7.13 -11.32 -17.41
N GLU A 61 5.81 -11.47 -17.50
CA GLU A 61 5.02 -11.06 -18.66
C GLU A 61 4.17 -9.84 -18.28
N VAL A 62 4.37 -8.72 -18.97
CA VAL A 62 3.64 -7.49 -18.69
C VAL A 62 2.45 -7.35 -19.63
N VAL A 63 1.27 -7.13 -19.06
CA VAL A 63 0.03 -6.87 -19.81
C VAL A 63 -0.36 -5.41 -19.61
N VAL A 64 -0.37 -4.63 -20.69
CA VAL A 64 -0.75 -3.23 -20.69
C VAL A 64 -2.28 -3.12 -20.74
N ILE A 65 -2.86 -2.30 -19.86
CA ILE A 65 -4.31 -2.05 -19.79
C ILE A 65 -4.58 -0.57 -20.04
N GLY A 66 -5.23 -0.26 -21.16
CA GLY A 66 -5.42 1.10 -21.66
C GLY A 66 -5.01 1.25 -23.11
N GLY A 67 -4.95 2.48 -23.59
CA GLY A 67 -4.54 2.81 -24.96
C GLY A 67 -3.73 4.10 -25.04
N GLY A 68 -3.38 4.51 -26.27
CA GLY A 68 -2.70 5.79 -26.53
C GLY A 68 -1.17 5.73 -26.55
N ALA A 69 -0.56 4.55 -26.59
CA ALA A 69 0.87 4.37 -26.82
C ALA A 69 1.16 3.06 -27.59
N GLU A 70 1.91 3.17 -28.68
CA GLU A 70 2.41 2.01 -29.43
C GLU A 70 3.42 1.21 -28.58
N ASN A 71 3.30 -0.11 -28.57
CA ASN A 71 4.17 -1.01 -27.83
C ASN A 71 4.12 -2.43 -28.40
N GLN A 72 5.02 -3.30 -27.94
CA GLN A 72 5.10 -4.71 -28.36
C GLN A 72 4.54 -5.69 -27.32
N LEU A 73 3.89 -5.18 -26.27
CA LEU A 73 3.37 -5.97 -25.17
C LEU A 73 1.94 -6.43 -25.46
N GLU A 74 1.43 -7.38 -24.67
CA GLU A 74 0.00 -7.70 -24.69
C GLU A 74 -0.80 -6.46 -24.24
N ILE A 75 -1.85 -6.11 -24.99
CA ILE A 75 -2.69 -4.94 -24.69
C ILE A 75 -4.13 -5.38 -24.46
N VAL A 76 -4.70 -4.88 -23.38
CA VAL A 76 -6.14 -4.88 -23.10
C VAL A 76 -6.63 -3.44 -23.20
N GLU A 77 -7.29 -3.11 -24.30
CA GLU A 77 -7.81 -1.77 -24.56
C GLU A 77 -8.71 -1.28 -23.43
N ALA A 78 -8.62 -0.01 -23.05
CA ALA A 78 -9.55 0.66 -22.15
C ALA A 78 -9.59 2.16 -22.49
N GLY A 79 -10.79 2.76 -22.48
CA GLY A 79 -11.01 4.15 -22.89
C GLY A 79 -10.73 5.18 -21.78
N ASP A 80 -10.82 4.78 -20.51
CA ASP A 80 -10.58 5.66 -19.36
C ASP A 80 -10.02 4.89 -18.14
N GLU A 81 -9.60 5.64 -17.10
CA GLU A 81 -9.03 5.07 -15.87
C GLU A 81 -9.97 4.08 -15.18
N LYS A 82 -11.28 4.36 -15.19
CA LYS A 82 -12.29 3.52 -14.53
C LYS A 82 -12.46 2.19 -15.25
N GLU A 83 -12.51 2.22 -16.58
CA GLU A 83 -12.56 1.01 -17.41
C GLU A 83 -11.27 0.19 -17.25
N ALA A 84 -10.11 0.85 -17.20
CA ALA A 84 -8.83 0.18 -16.97
C ALA A 84 -8.79 -0.53 -15.61
N HIS A 85 -9.23 0.13 -14.53
CA HIS A 85 -9.34 -0.49 -13.21
C HIS A 85 -10.33 -1.67 -13.19
N ALA A 86 -11.48 -1.53 -13.85
CA ALA A 86 -12.48 -2.60 -13.90
C ALA A 86 -11.95 -3.85 -14.61
N LYS A 87 -11.26 -3.68 -15.75
CA LYS A 87 -10.64 -4.77 -16.51
C LYS A 87 -9.50 -5.41 -15.72
N MET A 88 -8.64 -4.60 -15.10
CA MET A 88 -7.58 -5.08 -14.21
C MET A 88 -8.14 -5.95 -13.07
N ASP A 89 -9.19 -5.47 -12.39
CA ASP A 89 -9.84 -6.22 -11.30
C ASP A 89 -10.47 -7.52 -11.77
N GLU A 90 -11.15 -7.51 -12.92
CA GLU A 90 -11.71 -8.71 -13.53
C GLU A 90 -10.62 -9.76 -13.85
N MET A 91 -9.50 -9.33 -14.39
CA MET A 91 -8.38 -10.21 -14.74
C MET A 91 -7.69 -10.80 -13.49
N LEU A 92 -7.52 -10.00 -12.43
CA LEU A 92 -7.03 -10.48 -11.14
C LEU A 92 -7.98 -11.52 -10.52
N LEU A 93 -9.30 -11.27 -10.56
CA LEU A 93 -10.31 -12.20 -10.04
C LEU A 93 -10.36 -13.51 -10.83
N LYS A 94 -10.14 -13.45 -12.15
CA LYS A 94 -10.08 -14.63 -13.02
C LYS A 94 -8.75 -15.38 -12.95
N GLY A 95 -7.72 -14.80 -12.32
CA GLY A 95 -6.37 -15.37 -12.28
C GLY A 95 -5.63 -15.29 -13.61
N THR A 96 -6.06 -14.43 -14.54
CA THR A 96 -5.31 -14.15 -15.78
C THR A 96 -4.19 -13.13 -15.56
N LEU A 97 -4.21 -12.43 -14.41
CA LEU A 97 -3.11 -11.68 -13.85
C LEU A 97 -2.80 -12.20 -12.44
N ASP A 98 -1.52 -12.29 -12.11
CA ASP A 98 -1.06 -12.66 -10.76
C ASP A 98 -0.95 -11.42 -9.85
N SER A 99 -0.69 -10.25 -10.44
CA SER A 99 -0.63 -8.96 -9.76
C SER A 99 -0.83 -7.81 -10.73
N ALA A 100 -1.00 -6.60 -10.22
CA ALA A 100 -1.11 -5.41 -11.05
C ALA A 100 -0.38 -4.20 -10.46
N VAL A 101 -0.05 -3.25 -11.32
CA VAL A 101 0.50 -1.94 -11.01
C VAL A 101 -0.44 -0.88 -11.57
N THR A 102 -0.81 0.08 -10.74
CA THR A 102 -1.75 1.13 -11.15
C THR A 102 -1.55 2.43 -10.38
N MET A 103 -2.22 3.48 -10.84
CA MET A 103 -2.31 4.79 -10.20
C MET A 103 -3.73 4.97 -9.65
N HIS A 104 -3.88 5.79 -8.61
CA HIS A 104 -5.19 6.28 -8.14
C HIS A 104 -6.26 5.19 -7.88
N TYR A 105 -5.84 4.05 -7.34
CA TYR A 105 -6.76 2.97 -6.99
C TYR A 105 -7.27 3.11 -5.55
N ASN A 106 -8.58 2.95 -5.37
CA ASN A 106 -9.23 3.05 -4.07
C ASN A 106 -9.24 1.70 -3.36
N PHE A 107 -8.44 1.59 -2.29
CA PHE A 107 -8.48 0.42 -1.42
C PHE A 107 -9.58 0.53 -0.35
N PRO A 108 -10.12 -0.60 0.12
CA PRO A 108 -11.03 -0.60 1.28
C PRO A 108 -10.29 -0.18 2.57
N ILE A 109 -11.06 0.26 3.56
CA ILE A 109 -10.54 0.64 4.89
C ILE A 109 -9.77 -0.53 5.52
N GLY A 110 -8.66 -0.23 6.18
CA GLY A 110 -7.77 -1.22 6.80
C GLY A 110 -6.63 -1.68 5.89
N VAL A 111 -6.72 -1.39 4.59
CA VAL A 111 -5.63 -1.62 3.63
C VAL A 111 -4.66 -0.44 3.65
N SER A 112 -3.37 -0.75 3.64
CA SER A 112 -2.31 0.26 3.44
C SER A 112 -1.21 -0.32 2.56
N THR A 113 -0.58 0.53 1.77
CA THR A 113 0.44 0.11 0.81
C THR A 113 1.81 0.03 1.46
N VAL A 114 2.63 -0.96 1.15
CA VAL A 114 4.00 -1.10 1.66
C VAL A 114 5.01 -0.77 0.56
N GLY A 115 5.70 0.36 0.66
CA GLY A 115 6.62 0.81 -0.38
C GLY A 115 8.00 0.20 -0.28
N ARG A 116 8.78 0.30 -1.36
CA ARG A 116 10.19 -0.11 -1.39
C ARG A 116 11.02 0.97 -2.07
N VAL A 117 12.04 1.43 -1.37
CA VAL A 117 12.93 2.52 -1.79
C VAL A 117 14.36 2.03 -1.91
N VAL A 118 15.16 2.77 -2.66
CA VAL A 118 16.63 2.63 -2.68
C VAL A 118 17.22 3.78 -1.86
N THR A 119 18.01 3.44 -0.85
CA THR A 119 18.57 4.43 0.07
C THR A 119 19.78 5.13 -0.54
N PRO A 120 19.90 6.47 -0.41
CA PRO A 120 20.88 7.25 -1.15
C PRO A 120 22.30 7.09 -0.62
N ALA A 121 22.49 6.75 0.67
CA ALA A 121 23.84 6.67 1.23
C ALA A 121 24.57 5.37 0.87
N LYS A 122 23.85 4.26 0.66
CA LYS A 122 24.46 2.94 0.41
C LYS A 122 23.83 2.16 -0.75
N GLY A 123 22.86 2.72 -1.46
CA GLY A 123 22.12 2.03 -2.52
C GLY A 123 21.36 0.80 -2.01
N ARG A 124 21.07 0.71 -0.70
CA ARG A 124 20.38 -0.45 -0.13
C ARG A 124 18.88 -0.33 -0.39
N GLU A 125 18.25 -1.44 -0.69
CA GLU A 125 16.80 -1.49 -0.72
C GLU A 125 16.25 -1.58 0.71
N MET A 126 15.19 -0.81 0.98
CA MET A 126 14.51 -0.78 2.26
C MET A 126 13.00 -0.68 2.03
N PHE A 127 12.24 -1.42 2.82
CA PHE A 127 10.79 -1.34 2.83
C PHE A 127 10.32 -0.21 3.76
N LEU A 128 9.39 0.59 3.27
CA LEU A 128 8.67 1.57 4.08
C LEU A 128 7.35 0.94 4.52
N ALA A 129 7.17 0.76 5.83
CA ALA A 129 6.14 -0.11 6.38
C ALA A 129 4.72 0.24 5.91
N THR A 130 4.38 1.52 5.74
CA THR A 130 3.23 1.94 4.92
C THR A 130 3.45 3.27 4.23
N THR A 131 2.89 3.48 3.03
CA THR A 131 3.10 4.72 2.25
C THR A 131 1.83 5.45 1.84
N THR A 132 0.71 4.74 1.70
CA THR A 132 -0.64 5.29 1.54
C THR A 132 -1.66 4.40 2.24
N GLY A 133 -2.86 4.93 2.44
CA GLY A 133 -3.96 4.22 3.11
C GLY A 133 -3.91 4.28 4.64
N THR A 134 -4.95 3.74 5.25
CA THR A 134 -5.23 3.85 6.69
C THR A 134 -5.43 2.46 7.28
N SER A 135 -4.38 1.93 7.92
CA SER A 135 -4.41 0.62 8.57
C SER A 135 -5.15 0.64 9.92
N ALA A 136 -5.19 1.80 10.58
CA ALA A 136 -5.99 2.06 11.78
C ALA A 136 -6.24 3.57 11.95
N THR A 137 -7.26 3.92 12.72
CA THR A 137 -7.60 5.32 13.07
C THR A 137 -6.53 5.97 13.95
N GLU A 138 -5.99 5.21 14.91
CA GLU A 138 -4.96 5.69 15.83
C GLU A 138 -3.55 5.34 15.36
N ARG A 139 -2.62 6.28 15.52
CA ARG A 139 -1.24 6.17 15.01
C ARG A 139 -0.48 4.95 15.52
N VAL A 140 -0.45 4.70 16.84
CA VAL A 140 0.36 3.60 17.39
C VAL A 140 -0.22 2.22 17.01
N PRO A 141 -1.54 1.96 17.11
CA PRO A 141 -2.15 0.77 16.53
C PRO A 141 -1.95 0.62 15.02
N ALA A 142 -1.89 1.72 14.26
CA ALA A 142 -1.53 1.69 12.84
C ALA A 142 -0.07 1.23 12.66
N MET A 143 0.89 1.84 13.37
CA MET A 143 2.31 1.45 13.30
C MET A 143 2.55 -0.02 13.66
N MET A 144 1.78 -0.58 14.61
CA MET A 144 1.81 -2.01 14.91
C MET A 144 1.39 -2.85 13.69
N ARG A 145 0.28 -2.51 13.02
CA ARG A 145 -0.17 -3.20 11.80
C ARG A 145 0.82 -3.04 10.66
N ASN A 146 1.32 -1.82 10.46
CA ASN A 146 2.32 -1.49 9.45
C ASN A 146 3.58 -2.36 9.60
N THR A 147 3.97 -2.66 10.84
CA THR A 147 5.10 -3.56 11.12
C THR A 147 4.84 -4.97 10.58
N ILE A 148 3.65 -5.54 10.85
CA ILE A 148 3.26 -6.86 10.35
C ILE A 148 3.15 -6.86 8.81
N TYR A 149 2.57 -5.81 8.22
CA TYR A 149 2.48 -5.64 6.77
C TYR A 149 3.86 -5.61 6.12
N GLY A 150 4.78 -4.80 6.65
CA GLY A 150 6.16 -4.72 6.18
C GLY A 150 6.91 -6.06 6.25
N ILE A 151 6.73 -6.82 7.35
CA ILE A 151 7.34 -8.15 7.51
C ILE A 151 6.77 -9.13 6.47
N ALA A 152 5.46 -9.15 6.29
CA ALA A 152 4.81 -10.04 5.32
C ALA A 152 5.28 -9.75 3.88
N VAL A 153 5.37 -8.48 3.49
CA VAL A 153 5.87 -8.06 2.18
C VAL A 153 7.35 -8.38 2.00
N ALA A 154 8.20 -8.09 2.98
CA ALA A 154 9.61 -8.44 2.90
C ALA A 154 9.82 -9.96 2.76
N LYS A 155 9.03 -10.77 3.48
CA LYS A 155 9.04 -12.24 3.38
C LYS A 155 8.53 -12.74 2.03
N ALA A 156 7.50 -12.12 1.46
CA ALA A 156 7.05 -12.42 0.10
C ALA A 156 8.15 -12.13 -0.92
N CYS A 157 8.90 -11.04 -0.74
CA CYS A 157 10.06 -10.70 -1.57
C CYS A 157 11.36 -11.44 -1.21
N GLY A 158 11.29 -12.58 -0.52
CA GLY A 158 12.44 -13.46 -0.30
C GLY A 158 13.32 -13.13 0.91
N LYS A 159 13.01 -12.11 1.72
CA LYS A 159 13.70 -11.87 3.00
C LYS A 159 13.05 -12.70 4.11
N SER A 160 13.58 -13.88 4.41
CA SER A 160 13.00 -14.81 5.39
C SER A 160 12.96 -14.26 6.82
N CYS A 161 14.00 -13.53 7.24
CA CYS A 161 14.14 -12.96 8.57
C CYS A 161 14.44 -11.46 8.48
N PRO A 162 13.46 -10.63 8.05
CA PRO A 162 13.71 -9.21 7.83
C PRO A 162 13.88 -8.47 9.16
N THR A 163 14.81 -7.53 9.18
CA THR A 163 15.06 -6.66 10.34
C THR A 163 14.13 -5.44 10.34
N VAL A 164 13.70 -5.02 11.53
CA VAL A 164 12.73 -3.94 11.73
C VAL A 164 13.36 -2.81 12.54
N GLY A 165 13.26 -1.58 12.04
CA GLY A 165 13.56 -0.36 12.77
C GLY A 165 12.34 0.56 12.86
N ILE A 166 12.28 1.42 13.86
CA ILE A 166 11.15 2.34 14.05
C ILE A 166 11.66 3.77 13.88
N LEU A 167 11.15 4.51 12.90
CA LEU A 167 11.56 5.89 12.70
C LEU A 167 11.21 6.74 13.93
N ASN A 168 12.12 7.63 14.34
CA ASN A 168 11.94 8.49 15.51
C ASN A 168 10.93 9.63 15.25
N ILE A 169 9.66 9.26 15.16
CA ILE A 169 8.49 10.15 15.06
C ILE A 169 7.62 10.01 16.31
N ASP A 170 6.61 10.86 16.44
CA ASP A 170 5.67 10.74 17.55
C ASP A 170 4.94 9.37 17.54
N GLY A 171 4.79 8.80 18.74
CA GLY A 171 4.33 7.42 18.94
C GLY A 171 5.42 6.34 18.85
N ALA A 172 6.62 6.62 18.33
CA ALA A 172 7.67 5.60 18.10
C ALA A 172 8.05 4.82 19.36
N ARG A 173 8.21 5.50 20.50
CA ARG A 173 8.53 4.84 21.79
C ARG A 173 7.39 3.98 22.32
N GLN A 174 6.15 4.33 22.03
CA GLN A 174 4.99 3.51 22.40
C GLN A 174 4.92 2.26 21.53
N ALA A 175 5.13 2.42 20.21
CA ALA A 175 5.23 1.31 19.27
C ALA A 175 6.39 0.36 19.63
N GLU A 176 7.56 0.90 19.99
CA GLU A 176 8.73 0.11 20.45
C GLU A 176 8.35 -0.79 21.64
N ARG A 177 7.70 -0.22 22.68
CA ARG A 177 7.27 -1.00 23.85
C ARG A 177 6.23 -2.06 23.49
N ALA A 178 5.29 -1.73 22.61
CA ALA A 178 4.26 -2.67 22.18
C ALA A 178 4.83 -3.82 21.34
N LEU A 179 5.77 -3.53 20.44
CA LEU A 179 6.49 -4.54 19.64
C LEU A 179 7.38 -5.43 20.50
N LYS A 180 8.06 -4.87 21.52
CA LYS A 180 8.82 -5.67 22.50
C LYS A 180 7.91 -6.62 23.28
N LYS A 181 6.74 -6.16 23.74
CA LYS A 181 5.74 -7.05 24.37
C LYS A 181 5.26 -8.16 23.44
N LEU A 182 5.04 -7.85 22.17
CA LEU A 182 4.65 -8.85 21.16
C LEU A 182 5.78 -9.88 20.93
N GLN A 183 7.04 -9.41 20.91
CA GLN A 183 8.22 -10.26 20.82
C GLN A 183 8.38 -11.16 22.06
N GLU A 184 8.21 -10.62 23.26
CA GLU A 184 8.19 -11.36 24.54
C GLU A 184 7.06 -12.42 24.56
N GLY A 185 5.93 -12.13 23.92
CA GLY A 185 4.84 -13.07 23.68
C GLY A 185 5.16 -14.19 22.68
N GLY A 186 6.33 -14.17 22.04
CA GLY A 186 6.81 -15.22 21.14
C GLY A 186 6.68 -14.91 19.64
N TYR A 187 6.35 -13.67 19.25
CA TYR A 187 6.37 -13.29 17.84
C TYR A 187 7.82 -13.19 17.33
N PRO A 188 8.19 -13.83 16.19
CA PRO A 188 9.56 -13.84 15.68
C PRO A 188 9.94 -12.50 15.03
N LEU A 189 10.18 -11.49 15.87
CA LEU A 189 10.59 -10.14 15.49
C LEU A 189 12.10 -9.98 15.62
N HIS A 190 12.74 -9.43 14.58
CA HIS A 190 14.16 -9.08 14.59
C HIS A 190 14.31 -7.56 14.57
N LEU A 191 14.55 -6.96 15.72
CA LEU A 191 14.76 -5.51 15.82
C LEU A 191 16.19 -5.16 15.39
N ALA A 192 16.32 -4.20 14.47
CA ALA A 192 17.60 -3.64 14.08
C ALA A 192 18.11 -2.66 15.14
N GLU A 193 19.43 -2.47 15.17
CA GLU A 193 20.08 -1.47 16.02
C GLU A 193 20.59 -0.31 15.18
N SER A 194 20.37 0.92 15.65
CA SER A 194 20.88 2.15 15.01
C SER A 194 22.39 2.08 14.81
N ALA A 195 22.87 2.63 13.71
CA ALA A 195 24.29 2.65 13.38
C ALA A 195 25.09 3.70 14.18
N ARG A 196 24.45 4.44 15.08
CA ARG A 196 25.13 5.41 15.96
C ARG A 196 25.64 4.75 17.24
N ALA A 197 26.59 5.44 17.89
CA ALA A 197 27.21 4.98 19.13
C ALA A 197 26.23 4.77 20.31
N ASP A 198 25.06 5.44 20.32
CA ASP A 198 24.02 5.27 21.33
C ASP A 198 23.05 4.11 21.04
N GLY A 199 23.13 3.50 19.85
CA GLY A 199 22.37 2.31 19.47
C GLY A 199 20.85 2.45 19.58
N GLY A 200 20.19 1.31 19.76
CA GLY A 200 18.74 1.21 19.98
C GLY A 200 17.88 1.06 18.72
N VAL A 201 16.63 0.69 18.94
CA VAL A 201 15.66 0.30 17.89
C VAL A 201 15.02 1.51 17.19
N VAL A 202 15.01 2.66 17.87
CA VAL A 202 14.44 3.90 17.35
C VAL A 202 15.48 4.58 16.45
N MET A 203 15.16 4.66 15.17
CA MET A 203 16.02 5.06 14.07
C MET A 203 15.94 6.56 13.80
N ARG A 204 17.08 7.17 13.50
CA ARG A 204 17.17 8.59 13.12
C ARG A 204 17.18 8.75 11.60
N GLY A 205 17.16 10.00 11.13
CA GLY A 205 17.27 10.32 9.70
C GLY A 205 18.50 9.68 9.03
N ASN A 206 19.64 9.61 9.71
CA ASN A 206 20.85 8.98 9.16
C ASN A 206 20.66 7.47 8.95
N ASP A 207 20.00 6.78 9.88
CA ASP A 207 19.71 5.35 9.77
C ASP A 207 18.77 5.06 8.60
N LEU A 208 17.81 5.96 8.38
CA LEU A 208 16.91 5.94 7.23
C LEU A 208 17.68 6.10 5.91
N LEU A 209 18.58 7.10 5.81
CA LEU A 209 19.39 7.33 4.60
C LEU A 209 20.38 6.20 4.30
N MET A 210 20.86 5.50 5.33
CA MET A 210 21.73 4.33 5.20
C MET A 210 20.98 3.03 4.92
N GLY A 211 19.66 3.01 5.12
CA GLY A 211 18.85 1.80 5.09
C GLY A 211 19.31 0.79 6.14
N VAL A 212 19.42 1.20 7.41
CA VAL A 212 19.89 0.34 8.50
C VAL A 212 19.04 -0.93 8.65
N PRO A 213 17.71 -0.82 8.88
CA PRO A 213 16.83 -1.99 8.87
C PRO A 213 16.42 -2.39 7.44
N ASP A 214 15.90 -3.61 7.28
CA ASP A 214 15.20 -4.00 6.06
C ASP A 214 13.83 -3.30 5.96
N ILE A 215 13.17 -3.09 7.09
CA ILE A 215 11.84 -2.45 7.19
C ILE A 215 11.92 -1.26 8.14
N MET A 216 11.56 -0.08 7.64
CA MET A 216 11.40 1.12 8.45
C MET A 216 9.93 1.35 8.79
N VAL A 217 9.60 1.34 10.09
CA VAL A 217 8.24 1.54 10.59
C VAL A 217 7.99 3.02 10.87
N HIS A 218 6.88 3.53 10.33
CA HIS A 218 6.34 4.87 10.53
C HIS A 218 4.82 4.86 10.28
N ASP A 219 4.17 6.01 10.45
CA ASP A 219 2.79 6.22 9.99
C ASP A 219 2.74 6.43 8.46
N SER A 220 1.56 6.26 7.87
CA SER A 220 1.39 6.31 6.42
C SER A 220 1.67 7.70 5.81
N LEU A 221 1.40 8.80 6.52
CA LEU A 221 1.65 10.15 5.99
C LEU A 221 3.15 10.43 5.91
N THR A 222 3.89 10.07 6.97
CA THR A 222 5.36 10.10 6.93
C THR A 222 5.88 9.25 5.77
N GLY A 223 5.31 8.06 5.58
CA GLY A 223 5.68 7.17 4.47
C GLY A 223 5.47 7.77 3.09
N ASN A 224 4.37 8.49 2.89
CA ASN A 224 4.09 9.17 1.64
C ASN A 224 5.15 10.21 1.29
N VAL A 225 5.55 11.03 2.29
CA VAL A 225 6.61 12.02 2.13
C VAL A 225 7.94 11.34 1.84
N LEU A 226 8.26 10.29 2.59
CA LEU A 226 9.51 9.55 2.40
C LEU A 226 9.59 8.93 1.00
N MET A 227 8.52 8.33 0.49
CA MET A 227 8.48 7.81 -0.88
C MET A 227 8.87 8.87 -1.90
N LYS A 228 8.23 10.04 -1.85
CA LYS A 228 8.51 11.17 -2.76
C LYS A 228 9.94 11.66 -2.65
N VAL A 229 10.45 11.78 -1.42
CA VAL A 229 11.84 12.20 -1.20
C VAL A 229 12.81 11.17 -1.79
N PHE A 230 12.69 9.88 -1.44
CA PHE A 230 13.61 8.86 -1.95
C PHE A 230 13.54 8.67 -3.46
N SER A 231 12.36 8.81 -4.04
CA SER A 231 12.16 8.54 -5.46
C SER A 231 12.50 9.73 -6.35
N ALA A 232 12.44 10.97 -5.84
CA ALA A 232 12.57 12.18 -6.65
C ALA A 232 13.58 13.22 -6.13
N TYR A 233 14.44 12.89 -5.15
CA TYR A 233 15.40 13.87 -4.60
C TYR A 233 16.39 14.44 -5.62
N THR A 234 16.70 13.71 -6.70
CA THR A 234 17.62 14.16 -7.77
C THR A 234 16.92 14.89 -8.91
N SER A 235 15.60 14.74 -9.05
CA SER A 235 14.81 15.23 -10.18
C SER A 235 13.98 16.48 -9.86
N GLY A 236 13.98 16.93 -8.60
CA GLY A 236 13.23 18.11 -8.18
C GLY A 236 11.75 17.85 -7.89
N GLY A 237 11.33 16.58 -7.78
CA GLY A 237 10.00 16.20 -7.28
C GLY A 237 8.90 15.97 -8.33
N SER A 238 9.08 16.43 -9.57
CA SER A 238 8.09 16.24 -10.66
C SER A 238 8.24 14.92 -11.42
N TYR A 239 9.33 14.18 -11.19
CA TYR A 239 9.61 12.91 -11.85
C TYR A 239 10.25 11.94 -10.87
N GLU A 240 9.56 10.88 -10.47
CA GLU A 240 10.16 9.86 -9.62
C GLU A 240 11.08 8.97 -10.47
N SER A 241 12.39 8.99 -10.17
CA SER A 241 13.46 8.41 -11.00
C SER A 241 14.11 7.16 -10.40
N ALA A 242 13.83 6.82 -9.14
CA ALA A 242 14.45 5.70 -8.46
C ALA A 242 13.49 5.00 -7.48
N GLY A 243 13.64 3.67 -7.33
CA GLY A 243 12.85 2.86 -6.40
C GLY A 243 11.79 2.00 -7.08
N TYR A 244 10.82 1.54 -6.29
CA TYR A 244 9.88 0.47 -6.69
C TYR A 244 8.41 0.88 -6.49
N GLY A 245 8.13 2.18 -6.35
CA GLY A 245 6.80 2.71 -6.10
C GLY A 245 6.30 2.48 -4.66
N TYR A 246 5.03 2.81 -4.46
CA TYR A 246 4.33 2.82 -3.17
C TYR A 246 3.93 1.41 -2.73
N GLY A 247 4.00 0.45 -3.65
CA GLY A 247 3.93 -0.99 -3.39
C GLY A 247 2.54 -1.54 -3.15
N PRO A 248 2.41 -2.82 -2.76
CA PRO A 248 1.14 -3.53 -2.73
C PRO A 248 0.25 -3.03 -1.59
N GLY A 249 -1.06 -2.95 -1.83
CA GLY A 249 -2.05 -2.81 -0.76
C GLY A 249 -2.10 -4.07 0.13
N VAL A 250 -1.95 -3.89 1.44
CA VAL A 250 -1.87 -5.00 2.42
C VAL A 250 -2.91 -4.86 3.52
N SER A 251 -3.60 -5.97 3.81
CA SER A 251 -4.54 -6.18 4.91
C SER A 251 -4.70 -7.68 5.15
N GLU A 252 -5.13 -8.08 6.35
CA GLU A 252 -5.44 -9.48 6.70
C GLU A 252 -6.55 -10.07 5.80
N ASP A 253 -7.51 -9.23 5.39
CA ASP A 253 -8.70 -9.61 4.64
C ASP A 253 -8.63 -9.22 3.15
N TYR A 254 -7.44 -8.80 2.67
CA TYR A 254 -7.24 -8.42 1.27
C TYR A 254 -6.44 -9.50 0.53
N ASP A 255 -6.96 -9.93 -0.62
CA ASP A 255 -6.52 -11.13 -1.34
C ASP A 255 -5.90 -10.84 -2.71
N ARG A 256 -5.90 -9.56 -3.14
CA ARG A 256 -5.32 -9.12 -4.41
C ARG A 256 -3.97 -8.44 -4.19
N ILE A 257 -3.11 -8.53 -5.21
CA ILE A 257 -1.79 -7.88 -5.21
C ILE A 257 -1.84 -6.72 -6.21
N ILE A 258 -2.18 -5.53 -5.70
CA ILE A 258 -2.24 -4.30 -6.49
C ILE A 258 -1.20 -3.34 -5.91
N CYS A 259 -0.16 -3.05 -6.69
CA CYS A 259 0.90 -2.12 -6.38
C CYS A 259 0.57 -0.70 -6.88
N ILE A 260 0.86 0.30 -6.07
CA ILE A 260 0.64 1.70 -6.43
C ILE A 260 1.93 2.37 -6.91
N ILE A 261 1.79 3.15 -7.98
CA ILE A 261 2.76 4.15 -8.44
C ILE A 261 2.12 5.55 -8.39
N SER A 262 2.96 6.58 -8.35
CA SER A 262 2.53 7.97 -8.45
C SER A 262 2.24 8.31 -9.91
N ARG A 263 1.38 9.31 -10.15
CA ARG A 263 1.26 9.92 -11.49
C ARG A 263 2.55 10.54 -12.00
N ALA A 264 3.44 10.91 -11.08
CA ALA A 264 4.77 11.44 -11.38
C ALA A 264 5.82 10.33 -11.55
N SER A 265 5.46 9.05 -11.45
CA SER A 265 6.42 7.95 -11.56
C SER A 265 6.97 7.84 -12.99
N GLY A 266 8.30 7.88 -13.09
CA GLY A 266 9.02 7.65 -14.33
C GLY A 266 9.23 6.17 -14.63
N ALA A 267 9.62 5.88 -15.87
CA ALA A 267 9.87 4.54 -16.38
C ALA A 267 10.76 3.66 -15.46
N PRO A 268 11.84 4.18 -14.82
CA PRO A 268 12.62 3.39 -13.87
C PRO A 268 11.82 2.92 -12.64
N VAL A 269 10.96 3.78 -12.08
CA VAL A 269 10.11 3.45 -10.93
C VAL A 269 9.00 2.50 -11.33
N ILE A 270 8.42 2.69 -12.51
CA ILE A 270 7.40 1.80 -13.06
C ILE A 270 7.98 0.39 -13.26
N ALA A 271 9.19 0.28 -13.82
CA ALA A 271 9.87 -1.00 -13.99
C ALA A 271 10.16 -1.68 -12.64
N GLY A 272 10.63 -0.91 -11.65
CA GLY A 272 10.77 -1.38 -10.29
C GLY A 272 9.44 -1.87 -9.70
N ALA A 273 8.36 -1.11 -9.85
CA ALA A 273 7.04 -1.47 -9.33
C ALA A 273 6.50 -2.77 -9.94
N ILE A 274 6.71 -3.01 -11.24
CA ILE A 274 6.35 -4.26 -11.91
C ILE A 274 7.14 -5.43 -11.34
N ARG A 275 8.47 -5.27 -11.16
CA ARG A 275 9.30 -6.28 -10.51
C ARG A 275 8.81 -6.58 -9.10
N PHE A 276 8.47 -5.53 -8.35
CA PHE A 276 8.00 -5.67 -6.97
C PHE A 276 6.64 -6.37 -6.88
N ALA A 277 5.71 -6.06 -7.78
CA ALA A 277 4.43 -6.76 -7.90
C ALA A 277 4.64 -8.25 -8.20
N ALA A 278 5.53 -8.58 -9.14
CA ALA A 278 5.87 -9.96 -9.46
C ALA A 278 6.52 -10.71 -8.29
N ASP A 279 7.42 -10.06 -7.54
CA ASP A 279 8.02 -10.64 -6.33
C ASP A 279 6.97 -10.93 -5.26
N CYS A 280 5.96 -10.06 -5.09
CA CYS A 280 4.86 -10.29 -4.17
C CYS A 280 3.97 -11.45 -4.60
N ALA A 281 3.67 -11.56 -5.89
CA ALA A 281 2.90 -12.66 -6.47
C ALA A 281 3.62 -14.01 -6.29
N ARG A 282 4.89 -14.08 -6.71
CA ARG A 282 5.74 -15.27 -6.56
C ARG A 282 5.88 -15.69 -5.09
N GLY A 283 6.00 -14.71 -4.20
CA GLY A 283 6.07 -14.91 -2.75
C GLY A 283 4.74 -15.26 -2.07
N LYS A 284 3.64 -15.26 -2.83
CA LYS A 284 2.27 -15.48 -2.34
C LYS A 284 1.92 -14.56 -1.17
N LEU A 285 2.07 -13.25 -1.39
CA LEU A 285 1.87 -12.22 -0.36
C LEU A 285 0.62 -12.42 0.52
N PRO A 286 -0.59 -12.68 -0.01
CA PRO A 286 -1.77 -12.90 0.82
C PRO A 286 -1.62 -14.04 1.84
N GLU A 287 -0.93 -15.12 1.48
CA GLU A 287 -0.63 -16.23 2.40
C GLU A 287 0.35 -15.80 3.50
N LYS A 288 1.37 -15.01 3.15
CA LYS A 288 2.34 -14.47 4.12
C LYS A 288 1.65 -13.56 5.12
N VAL A 289 0.78 -12.67 4.67
CA VAL A 289 0.03 -11.75 5.55
C VAL A 289 -0.79 -12.55 6.56
N LYS A 290 -1.59 -13.52 6.12
CA LYS A 290 -2.37 -14.39 6.99
C LYS A 290 -1.49 -15.14 8.00
N ALA A 291 -0.34 -15.66 7.56
CA ALA A 291 0.59 -16.35 8.44
C ALA A 291 1.19 -15.43 9.51
N GLU A 292 1.61 -14.20 9.16
CA GLU A 292 2.17 -13.26 10.13
C GLU A 292 1.14 -12.78 11.15
N PHE A 293 -0.12 -12.52 10.74
CA PHE A 293 -1.19 -12.18 11.68
C PHE A 293 -1.52 -13.36 12.61
N ALA A 294 -1.54 -14.60 12.10
CA ALA A 294 -1.74 -15.78 12.94
C ALA A 294 -0.62 -15.92 13.99
N LEU A 295 0.64 -15.67 13.62
CA LEU A 295 1.77 -15.64 14.56
C LEU A 295 1.62 -14.51 15.59
N ALA A 296 1.25 -13.29 15.14
CA ALA A 296 1.05 -12.16 16.03
C ALA A 296 -0.07 -12.42 17.04
N ARG A 297 -1.21 -12.98 16.61
CA ARG A 297 -2.33 -13.36 17.49
C ARG A 297 -1.91 -14.38 18.55
N LYS A 298 -1.16 -15.42 18.16
CA LYS A 298 -0.58 -16.39 19.11
C LYS A 298 0.34 -15.73 20.14
N ALA A 299 1.00 -14.64 19.77
CA ALA A 299 1.89 -13.87 20.64
C ALA A 299 1.20 -12.77 21.46
N GLY A 300 -0.14 -12.72 21.49
CA GLY A 300 -0.89 -11.75 22.31
C GLY A 300 -1.18 -10.41 21.64
N TRP A 301 -1.31 -10.39 20.31
CA TRP A 301 -1.70 -9.19 19.54
C TRP A 301 -2.94 -8.46 20.07
N ASP A 302 -4.07 -9.16 20.21
CA ASP A 302 -5.36 -8.56 20.53
C ASP A 302 -5.37 -7.76 21.86
N PRO A 303 -4.86 -8.30 23.00
CA PRO A 303 -4.78 -7.52 24.23
C PRO A 303 -3.81 -6.33 24.15
N ILE A 304 -2.70 -6.44 23.40
CA ILE A 304 -1.76 -5.33 23.21
C ILE A 304 -2.45 -4.19 22.47
N ILE A 305 -3.10 -4.48 21.33
CA ILE A 305 -3.81 -3.46 20.55
C ILE A 305 -4.93 -2.82 21.35
N LYS A 306 -5.70 -3.60 22.13
CA LYS A 306 -6.75 -3.06 23.00
C LYS A 306 -6.21 -2.07 24.03
N SER A 307 -5.06 -2.36 24.63
CA SER A 307 -4.43 -1.48 25.63
C SER A 307 -3.95 -0.15 25.04
N LEU A 308 -3.51 -0.15 23.78
CA LEU A 308 -3.07 1.06 23.09
C LEU A 308 -4.24 2.03 22.84
N ARG A 309 -5.41 1.49 22.48
CA ARG A 309 -6.63 2.28 22.25
C ARG A 309 -7.18 2.95 23.52
N SER A 310 -7.03 2.29 24.67
CA SER A 310 -7.47 2.83 25.97
C SER A 310 -6.50 3.84 26.59
N SER A 311 -5.32 4.03 26.00
CA SER A 311 -4.26 4.90 26.52
C SER A 311 -4.29 6.31 25.92
N ALA A 312 -5.13 6.57 24.92
CA ALA A 312 -5.40 7.91 24.45
C ALA A 312 -6.17 8.67 25.56
N VAL A 313 -5.60 9.79 26.00
CA VAL A 313 -6.08 10.83 26.94
C VAL A 313 -7.55 10.65 27.40
N PRO A 314 -7.86 10.75 28.71
CA PRO A 314 -9.24 10.66 29.17
C PRO A 314 -10.08 11.68 28.41
N LYS A 315 -11.04 11.18 27.63
CA LYS A 315 -12.11 12.00 27.04
C LYS A 315 -12.64 12.86 28.17
N LYS A 316 -12.52 14.19 28.04
CA LYS A 316 -13.31 15.10 28.87
C LYS A 316 -14.74 14.61 28.76
N GLU A 317 -15.31 14.24 29.90
CA GLU A 317 -16.72 13.92 30.05
C GLU A 317 -17.54 15.15 29.68
N GLU A 318 -17.91 15.26 28.41
CA GLU A 318 -19.20 15.81 28.05
C GLU A 318 -19.99 14.68 27.40
N ALA A 319 -21.06 14.29 28.08
CA ALA A 319 -22.00 13.28 27.62
C ALA A 319 -22.69 13.77 26.33
N GLU A 320 -22.06 13.53 25.18
CA GLU A 320 -22.71 13.70 23.88
C GLU A 320 -23.21 12.36 23.37
N ARG A 321 -24.52 12.27 23.13
CA ARG A 321 -25.19 11.13 22.51
C ARG A 321 -24.43 10.71 21.24
N GLU A 322 -24.22 9.39 21.05
CA GLU A 322 -23.70 8.83 19.80
C GLU A 322 -24.50 9.39 18.62
N ALA A 323 -23.81 10.00 17.66
CA ALA A 323 -24.43 10.51 16.45
C ALA A 323 -24.92 9.31 15.63
N VAL A 324 -26.23 9.20 15.40
CA VAL A 324 -26.80 8.15 14.55
C VAL A 324 -26.68 8.60 13.10
N ALA A 325 -26.09 7.75 12.25
CA ALA A 325 -25.97 8.03 10.83
C ALA A 325 -27.37 8.20 10.20
N PRO A 326 -27.63 9.29 9.47
CA PRO A 326 -28.87 9.47 8.71
C PRO A 326 -28.95 8.46 7.55
N PRO A 327 -30.10 8.34 6.85
CA PRO A 327 -30.25 7.39 5.76
C PRO A 327 -29.14 7.50 4.71
N LYS A 328 -28.56 6.35 4.37
CA LYS A 328 -27.42 6.26 3.45
C LYS A 328 -27.76 6.87 2.08
N LYS A 329 -26.85 7.69 1.56
CA LYS A 329 -26.98 8.41 0.30
C LYS A 329 -25.66 8.34 -0.48
N PRO A 330 -25.67 8.38 -1.83
CA PRO A 330 -24.44 8.44 -2.61
C PRO A 330 -23.62 9.69 -2.29
N VAL A 331 -22.37 9.49 -1.86
CA VAL A 331 -21.42 10.56 -1.51
C VAL A 331 -20.45 10.77 -2.66
N ALA A 332 -20.88 11.52 -3.68
CA ALA A 332 -20.11 11.74 -4.92
C ALA A 332 -19.14 12.93 -4.84
N ASP A 333 -19.21 13.73 -3.77
CA ASP A 333 -18.45 14.95 -3.60
C ASP A 333 -17.56 14.89 -2.36
N ALA A 334 -16.43 15.60 -2.38
CA ALA A 334 -15.43 15.57 -1.31
C ALA A 334 -15.10 16.95 -0.77
N ILE A 335 -14.99 17.05 0.56
CA ILE A 335 -14.53 18.24 1.29
C ILE A 335 -13.14 17.93 1.87
N PRO A 336 -12.05 18.46 1.27
CA PRO A 336 -10.70 18.32 1.83
C PRO A 336 -10.45 19.35 2.95
N GLY A 337 -9.39 19.12 3.74
CA GLY A 337 -8.89 20.10 4.72
C GLY A 337 -9.12 19.71 6.18
N VAL A 338 -9.89 18.65 6.45
CA VAL A 338 -10.09 18.13 7.80
C VAL A 338 -8.87 17.33 8.25
N GLU A 339 -8.41 17.54 9.49
CA GLU A 339 -7.31 16.76 10.05
C GLU A 339 -7.70 15.28 10.25
N VAL A 340 -6.76 14.36 10.02
CA VAL A 340 -7.00 12.90 10.13
C VAL A 340 -7.59 12.54 11.50
N MET A 341 -7.08 13.17 12.56
CA MET A 341 -7.47 12.88 13.95
C MET A 341 -8.88 13.38 14.28
N GLN A 342 -9.43 14.27 13.47
CA GLN A 342 -10.74 14.90 13.66
C GLN A 342 -11.78 14.41 12.64
N LEU A 343 -11.40 13.49 11.75
CA LEU A 343 -12.23 13.08 10.62
C LEU A 343 -13.54 12.42 11.05
N GLU A 344 -13.48 11.55 12.05
CA GLU A 344 -14.67 10.87 12.60
C GLU A 344 -15.56 11.83 13.41
N ASP A 345 -14.96 12.82 14.07
CA ASP A 345 -15.70 13.86 14.80
C ASP A 345 -16.41 14.80 13.82
N ALA A 346 -15.74 15.18 12.72
CA ALA A 346 -16.31 15.97 11.62
C ALA A 346 -17.51 15.25 10.97
N VAL A 347 -17.39 13.94 10.69
CA VAL A 347 -18.50 13.11 10.18
C VAL A 347 -19.64 13.05 11.20
N SER A 348 -19.33 12.85 12.49
CA SER A 348 -20.33 12.78 13.56
C SER A 348 -21.09 14.11 13.73
N VAL A 349 -20.41 15.24 13.56
CA VAL A 349 -21.03 16.57 13.57
C VAL A 349 -22.02 16.74 12.41
N LEU A 350 -21.70 16.24 11.21
CA LEU A 350 -22.61 16.25 10.07
C LEU A 350 -23.83 15.34 10.28
N TRP A 351 -23.63 14.15 10.87
CA TRP A 351 -24.73 13.26 11.22
C TRP A 351 -25.70 13.91 12.22
N ARG A 352 -25.19 14.64 13.21
CA ARG A 352 -26.03 15.42 14.16
C ARG A 352 -26.81 16.55 13.48
N ALA A 353 -26.32 17.04 12.34
CA ALA A 353 -27.02 17.99 11.49
C ALA A 353 -27.95 17.32 10.44
N ASN A 354 -28.16 16.00 10.56
CA ASN A 354 -28.94 15.16 9.65
C ASN A 354 -28.42 15.18 8.20
N ILE A 355 -27.10 15.28 8.02
CA ILE A 355 -26.39 15.19 6.74
C ILE A 355 -25.64 13.87 6.70
N TYR A 356 -25.89 13.04 5.67
CA TYR A 356 -25.12 11.81 5.48
C TYR A 356 -23.74 12.13 4.94
N ALA A 357 -22.72 11.67 5.66
CA ALA A 357 -21.33 11.86 5.32
C ALA A 357 -20.53 10.59 5.63
N GLU A 358 -19.48 10.36 4.86
CA GLU A 358 -18.52 9.26 5.06
C GLU A 358 -17.10 9.83 5.14
N SER A 359 -16.24 9.23 5.96
CA SER A 359 -14.81 9.57 5.97
C SER A 359 -14.09 8.92 4.78
N GLY A 360 -13.12 9.62 4.20
CA GLY A 360 -12.34 9.13 3.06
C GLY A 360 -10.91 9.67 3.03
N MET A 361 -10.11 9.19 2.09
CA MET A 361 -8.75 9.67 1.83
C MET A 361 -8.62 10.10 0.37
N GLY A 362 -8.31 11.38 0.14
CA GLY A 362 -8.01 11.93 -1.18
C GLY A 362 -6.51 12.04 -1.43
N CYS A 363 -6.14 12.49 -2.64
CA CYS A 363 -4.74 12.61 -3.08
C CYS A 363 -3.87 13.53 -2.20
N THR A 364 -4.49 14.48 -1.48
CA THR A 364 -3.81 15.49 -0.66
C THR A 364 -4.02 15.32 0.85
N GLY A 365 -4.75 14.28 1.28
CA GLY A 365 -5.05 14.04 2.70
C GLY A 365 -6.48 13.56 2.94
N PRO A 366 -6.92 13.56 4.22
CA PRO A 366 -8.28 13.18 4.59
C PRO A 366 -9.34 14.05 3.91
N ILE A 367 -10.44 13.40 3.56
CA ILE A 367 -11.61 14.05 2.96
C ILE A 367 -12.88 13.60 3.66
N VAL A 368 -13.85 14.50 3.77
CA VAL A 368 -15.22 14.16 4.16
C VAL A 368 -16.04 14.06 2.88
N MET A 369 -16.59 12.87 2.61
CA MET A 369 -17.42 12.61 1.43
C MET A 369 -18.89 12.90 1.77
N VAL A 370 -19.56 13.67 0.93
CA VAL A 370 -20.97 14.09 1.09
C VAL A 370 -21.69 14.01 -0.24
N ALA A 371 -23.03 14.03 -0.20
CA ALA A 371 -23.80 14.18 -1.43
C ALA A 371 -23.64 15.61 -2.00
N PRO A 372 -23.62 15.79 -3.34
CA PRO A 372 -23.41 17.09 -3.96
C PRO A 372 -24.33 18.21 -3.45
N GLU A 373 -25.60 17.90 -3.20
CA GLU A 373 -26.59 18.84 -2.70
C GLU A 373 -26.41 19.23 -1.23
N ASP A 374 -25.64 18.45 -0.45
CA ASP A 374 -25.40 18.70 0.98
C ASP A 374 -24.05 19.42 1.22
N LYS A 375 -23.24 19.59 0.16
CA LYS A 375 -21.86 20.10 0.23
C LYS A 375 -21.74 21.49 0.82
N GLU A 376 -22.54 22.45 0.37
CA GLU A 376 -22.46 23.84 0.86
C GLU A 376 -22.77 23.92 2.36
N LYS A 377 -23.85 23.24 2.78
CA LYS A 377 -24.27 23.20 4.18
C LYS A 377 -23.28 22.45 5.07
N ALA A 378 -22.73 21.34 4.59
CA ALA A 378 -21.69 20.60 5.30
C ALA A 378 -20.43 21.45 5.51
N LEU A 379 -20.01 22.20 4.48
CA LEU A 379 -18.84 23.08 4.53
C LEU A 379 -19.04 24.25 5.51
N GLU A 380 -20.24 24.82 5.57
CA GLU A 380 -20.57 25.86 6.55
C GLU A 380 -20.49 25.34 7.99
N ILE A 381 -21.08 24.17 8.26
CA ILE A 381 -21.07 23.54 9.59
C ILE A 381 -19.66 23.22 10.04
N LEU A 382 -18.85 22.63 9.16
CA LEU A 382 -17.47 22.25 9.49
C LEU A 382 -16.58 23.48 9.76
N LYS A 383 -16.77 24.59 9.02
CA LYS A 383 -16.10 25.87 9.31
C LYS A 383 -16.53 26.46 10.65
N GLN A 384 -17.84 26.49 10.93
CA GLN A 384 -18.36 27.00 12.21
C GLN A 384 -17.86 26.21 13.43
N LYS A 385 -17.51 24.94 13.22
CA LYS A 385 -16.97 24.04 14.24
C LYS A 385 -15.45 23.91 14.20
N GLU A 386 -14.77 24.76 13.43
CA GLU A 386 -13.30 24.85 13.35
C GLU A 386 -12.61 23.56 12.88
N TYR A 387 -13.27 22.76 12.02
CA TYR A 387 -12.68 21.60 11.37
C TYR A 387 -12.05 21.91 9.99
N LEU A 388 -12.24 23.13 9.47
CA LEU A 388 -11.80 23.59 8.14
C LEU A 388 -11.16 24.98 8.18
#